data_AF-A0A820DUG7-F1
#
_entry.id   AF-A0A820DUG7-F1
#
_cell.length_a   1.000
_cell.length_b   1.000
_cell.length_c   1.000
_cell.angle_alpha   90.00
_cell.angle_beta   90.00
_cell.angle_gamma   90.00
#
_symmetry.space_group_name_H-M   'P 1'
#
loop_
_entity.id
_entity.type
_entity.pdbx_description
1 polymer ?
#
loop_
_entity_poly.entity_id
_entity_poly.type
_entity_poly.pdbx_seq_one_letter_code
_entity_poly.pdbx_strand_id
1 'polypeptide(L)'
;MKRVVDYYDEINPITGKRKRKWQTVKHRFQRVPNPQCITRFRKYIEAGGTKKQKIDDVDIYVYDQFEHARHNFLSVHDIDLRRWGLKKARELHLKDFQASEGWLWNFKYRHGICSRRIT
;
A
#
# COMPACT_ATOMS: atom_id res chain seq x y z
N MET A 1 -5.75 -9.75 -3.37
CA MET A 1 -7.02 -9.24 -3.91
C MET A 1 -7.18 -9.58 -5.38
N LYS A 2 -6.27 -9.15 -6.26
CA LYS A 2 -6.28 -9.42 -7.71
C LYS A 2 -6.58 -10.88 -8.09
N ARG A 3 -5.81 -11.84 -7.56
CA ARG A 3 -6.03 -13.29 -7.75
C ARG A 3 -7.46 -13.78 -7.46
N VAL A 4 -8.14 -13.20 -6.46
CA VAL A 4 -9.52 -13.59 -6.11
C VAL A 4 -10.50 -13.07 -7.15
N VAL A 5 -10.31 -11.81 -7.57
CA VAL A 5 -11.13 -11.16 -8.60
C VAL A 5 -10.98 -11.89 -9.93
N ASP A 6 -9.75 -12.12 -10.37
CA ASP A 6 -9.45 -12.84 -11.63
C ASP A 6 -10.09 -14.23 -11.64
N TYR A 7 -9.99 -14.96 -10.51
CA TYR A 7 -10.59 -16.29 -10.37
C TYR A 7 -12.13 -16.28 -10.38
N TYR A 8 -12.75 -15.22 -9.84
CA TYR A 8 -14.20 -15.05 -9.85
C TYR A 8 -14.70 -14.62 -11.24
N ASP A 9 -13.91 -13.84 -11.97
CA ASP A 9 -14.25 -13.29 -13.29
C ASP A 9 -13.90 -14.22 -14.45
N GLU A 10 -13.30 -15.39 -14.21
CA GLU A 10 -13.10 -16.42 -15.23
C GLU A 10 -14.42 -16.82 -15.92
N ILE A 11 -14.47 -16.66 -17.24
CA ILE A 11 -15.59 -17.02 -18.11
C ILE A 11 -15.29 -18.35 -18.80
N ASN A 12 -16.32 -19.17 -19.01
CA ASN A 12 -16.20 -20.38 -19.82
C ASN A 12 -16.23 -20.00 -21.31
N PRO A 13 -15.20 -20.35 -22.11
CA PRO A 13 -15.07 -19.91 -23.49
C PRO A 13 -16.18 -20.43 -24.41
N ILE A 14 -16.82 -21.55 -24.07
CA ILE A 14 -17.85 -22.17 -24.92
C ILE A 14 -19.23 -21.57 -24.64
N THR A 15 -19.55 -21.32 -23.37
CA THR A 15 -20.89 -20.91 -22.95
C THR A 15 -21.04 -19.41 -22.72
N GLY A 16 -19.92 -18.66 -22.67
CA GLY A 16 -19.90 -17.22 -22.38
C GLY A 16 -20.34 -16.86 -20.94
N LYS A 17 -20.71 -17.86 -20.13
CA LYS A 17 -21.14 -17.68 -18.74
C LYS A 17 -19.95 -17.76 -17.80
N ARG A 18 -20.11 -17.16 -16.61
CA ARG A 18 -19.13 -17.31 -15.53
C ARG A 18 -18.85 -18.79 -15.28
N LYS A 19 -17.57 -19.14 -15.22
CA LYS A 19 -17.12 -20.53 -15.06
C LYS A 19 -17.47 -21.11 -13.70
N ARG A 20 -17.56 -20.27 -12.65
CA ARG A 20 -17.69 -20.72 -11.26
C ARG A 20 -18.84 -20.05 -10.52
N LYS A 21 -19.49 -20.83 -9.65
CA LYS A 21 -20.45 -20.31 -8.66
C LYS A 21 -19.70 -19.70 -7.48
N TRP A 22 -20.36 -18.80 -6.76
CA TRP A 22 -19.79 -18.17 -5.57
C TRP A 22 -19.30 -19.18 -4.51
N GLN A 23 -20.06 -20.26 -4.27
CA GLN A 23 -19.68 -21.27 -3.27
C GLN A 23 -18.31 -21.89 -3.55
N THR A 24 -17.98 -22.12 -4.83
CA THR A 24 -16.66 -22.62 -5.24
C THR A 24 -15.55 -21.63 -4.95
N VAL A 25 -15.83 -20.32 -5.11
CA VAL A 25 -14.87 -19.25 -4.78
C VAL A 25 -14.67 -19.14 -3.28
N LYS A 26 -15.75 -19.20 -2.48
CA LYS A 26 -15.71 -19.19 -1.01
C LYS A 26 -14.92 -20.39 -0.46
N HIS A 27 -15.10 -21.58 -1.02
CA HIS A 27 -14.36 -22.77 -0.60
C HIS A 27 -12.85 -22.61 -0.79
N ARG A 28 -12.41 -22.04 -1.93
CA ARG A 28 -10.99 -21.79 -2.21
C ARG A 28 -10.43 -20.62 -1.40
N PHE A 29 -11.22 -19.56 -1.24
CA PHE A 29 -10.82 -18.32 -0.59
C PHE A 29 -11.66 -18.10 0.68
N GLN A 30 -11.43 -18.95 1.68
CA GLN A 30 -12.21 -18.97 2.92
C GLN A 30 -12.19 -17.62 3.68
N ARG A 31 -11.13 -16.83 3.50
CA ARG A 31 -10.99 -15.49 4.10
C ARG A 31 -11.87 -14.42 3.44
N VAL A 32 -12.56 -14.74 2.34
CA VAL A 32 -13.47 -13.81 1.65
C VAL A 32 -14.91 -14.19 2.00
N PRO A 33 -15.55 -13.47 2.93
CA PRO A 33 -16.80 -13.93 3.53
C PRO A 33 -18.00 -13.82 2.58
N ASN A 34 -18.04 -12.80 1.73
CA ASN A 34 -19.20 -12.48 0.90
C ASN A 34 -18.82 -12.09 -0.55
N PRO A 35 -19.75 -12.21 -1.51
CA PRO A 35 -19.51 -11.80 -2.90
C PRO A 35 -19.29 -10.29 -3.05
N GLN A 36 -19.87 -9.47 -2.16
CA GLN A 36 -19.72 -8.02 -2.19
C GLN A 36 -18.26 -7.57 -2.00
N CYS A 37 -17.44 -8.38 -1.32
CA CYS A 37 -16.00 -8.17 -1.22
C CYS A 37 -15.33 -8.12 -2.60
N ILE A 38 -15.83 -8.85 -3.61
CA ILE A 38 -15.27 -8.82 -4.97
C ILE A 38 -15.44 -7.42 -5.58
N THR A 39 -16.62 -6.83 -5.47
CA THR A 39 -16.87 -5.45 -5.93
C THR A 39 -15.95 -4.46 -5.21
N ARG A 40 -15.76 -4.62 -3.89
CA ARG A 40 -14.83 -3.80 -3.11
C ARG A 40 -13.38 -3.98 -3.56
N PHE A 41 -12.96 -5.21 -3.85
CA PHE A 41 -11.63 -5.51 -4.36
C PHE A 41 -11.40 -4.92 -5.75
N ARG A 42 -12.39 -4.92 -6.65
CA ARG A 42 -12.29 -4.22 -7.94
C ARG A 42 -12.02 -2.73 -7.76
N LYS A 43 -12.82 -2.06 -6.91
CA LYS A 43 -12.59 -0.65 -6.56
C LYS A 43 -11.18 -0.39 -6.02
N TYR A 44 -10.65 -1.29 -5.19
CA TYR A 44 -9.27 -1.16 -4.70
C TYR A 44 -8.22 -1.38 -5.78
N ILE A 45 -8.42 -2.31 -6.69
CA ILE A 45 -7.50 -2.54 -7.81
C ILE A 45 -7.49 -1.33 -8.74
N GLU A 46 -8.68 -0.82 -9.10
CA GLU A 46 -8.83 0.40 -9.92
C GLU A 46 -8.22 1.62 -9.24
N ALA A 47 -8.38 1.76 -7.92
CA ALA A 47 -7.79 2.84 -7.15
C ALA A 47 -6.27 2.71 -6.91
N GLY A 48 -5.61 1.69 -7.47
CA GLY A 48 -4.17 1.46 -7.31
C GLY A 48 -3.77 0.86 -5.97
N GLY A 49 -4.67 0.16 -5.28
CA GLY A 49 -4.44 -0.52 -4.01
C GLY A 49 -5.29 -0.01 -2.86
N THR A 50 -5.12 -0.63 -1.70
CA THR A 50 -5.77 -0.20 -0.45
C THR A 50 -5.05 0.99 0.17
N LYS A 51 -5.75 1.76 1.01
CA LYS A 51 -5.14 2.87 1.78
C LYS A 51 -3.92 2.42 2.57
N LYS A 52 -3.96 1.23 3.19
CA LYS A 52 -2.83 0.65 3.91
C LYS A 52 -1.64 0.41 2.97
N GLN A 53 -1.86 -0.27 1.84
CA GLN A 53 -0.79 -0.51 0.86
C GLN A 53 -0.14 0.79 0.40
N LYS A 54 -0.94 1.81 0.09
CA LYS A 54 -0.41 3.11 -0.31
C LYS A 54 0.40 3.80 0.80
N ILE A 55 0.00 3.67 2.07
CA ILE A 55 0.79 4.17 3.20
C ILE A 55 2.10 3.38 3.33
N ASP A 56 2.04 2.05 3.16
CA ASP A 56 3.23 1.20 3.17
C ASP A 56 4.17 1.58 1.99
N ASP A 57 3.63 1.93 0.81
CA ASP A 57 4.41 2.41 -0.34
C ASP A 57 5.07 3.78 -0.07
N VAL A 58 4.38 4.68 0.65
CA VAL A 58 4.98 5.94 1.12
C VAL A 58 6.12 5.67 2.09
N ASP A 59 5.91 4.74 3.03
CA ASP A 59 6.91 4.34 4.02
C ASP A 59 8.19 3.81 3.37
N ILE A 60 8.05 2.87 2.43
CA ILE A 60 9.16 2.31 1.65
C ILE A 60 9.90 3.41 0.89
N TYR A 61 9.18 4.28 0.19
CA TYR A 61 9.78 5.38 -0.56
C TYR A 61 10.59 6.33 0.33
N VAL A 62 10.05 6.75 1.47
CA VAL A 62 10.73 7.68 2.38
C VAL A 62 11.99 7.03 2.95
N TYR A 63 11.94 5.73 3.27
CA TYR A 63 13.09 5.01 3.78
C TYR A 63 14.18 4.86 2.72
N ASP A 64 13.82 4.55 1.48
CA ASP A 64 14.77 4.51 0.35
C ASP A 64 15.47 5.86 0.14
N GLN A 65 14.72 6.97 0.16
CA GLN A 65 15.31 8.32 0.09
C GLN A 65 16.24 8.62 1.27
N PHE A 66 15.90 8.15 2.47
CA PHE A 66 16.75 8.29 3.64
C PHE A 66 18.06 7.52 3.50
N GLU A 67 18.02 6.26 3.09
CA GLU A 67 19.22 5.43 2.84
C GLU A 67 20.10 6.07 1.76
N HIS A 68 19.50 6.54 0.66
CA HIS A 68 20.23 7.29 -0.37
C HIS A 68 20.91 8.54 0.19
N ALA A 69 20.25 9.33 1.04
CA ALA A 69 20.86 10.50 1.66
C ALA A 69 22.01 10.10 2.62
N ARG A 70 21.84 9.02 3.39
CA ARG A 70 22.89 8.48 4.26
C ARG A 70 24.11 8.01 3.49
N HIS A 71 23.92 7.28 2.40
CA HIS A 71 25.01 6.83 1.52
C HIS A 71 25.80 7.99 0.92
N ASN A 72 25.15 9.13 0.70
CA ASN A 72 25.78 10.36 0.21
C ASN A 72 26.28 11.29 1.32
N PHE A 73 26.29 10.83 2.59
CA PHE A 73 26.71 11.61 3.75
C PHE A 73 25.94 12.94 3.94
N LEU A 74 24.70 13.01 3.45
CA LEU A 74 23.84 14.17 3.62
C LEU A 74 23.14 14.14 4.98
N SER A 75 23.02 15.31 5.62
CA SER A 75 22.20 15.47 6.81
C SER A 75 20.72 15.41 6.43
N VAL A 76 19.95 14.57 7.12
CA VAL A 76 18.49 14.46 6.93
C VAL A 76 17.80 14.94 8.19
N HIS A 77 16.91 15.91 8.03
CA HIS A 77 16.08 16.40 9.13
C HIS A 77 14.66 15.83 9.05
N ASP A 78 13.95 15.91 10.17
CA ASP A 78 12.55 15.48 10.27
C ASP A 78 11.64 16.15 9.22
N ILE A 79 11.94 17.40 8.84
CA ILE A 79 11.22 18.12 7.78
C ILE A 79 11.40 17.48 6.39
N ASP A 80 12.57 16.89 6.11
CA ASP A 80 12.85 16.26 4.82
C ASP A 80 12.07 14.94 4.69
N LEU A 81 12.04 14.15 5.76
CA LEU A 81 11.22 12.92 5.84
C LEU A 81 9.74 13.24 5.58
N ARG A 82 9.22 14.32 6.18
CA ARG A 82 7.83 14.77 5.93
C ARG A 82 7.63 15.20 4.48
N ARG A 83 8.56 15.96 3.91
CA ARG A 83 8.48 16.42 2.52
C ARG A 83 8.45 15.25 1.55
N TRP A 84 9.30 14.25 1.73
CA TRP A 84 9.30 13.03 0.92
C TRP A 84 8.00 12.25 1.07
N GLY A 85 7.49 12.11 2.30
CA GLY A 85 6.21 11.44 2.55
C GLY A 85 5.05 12.14 1.85
N LEU A 86 4.94 13.46 1.98
CA LEU A 86 3.89 14.27 1.33
C LEU A 86 4.03 14.30 -0.18
N LYS A 87 5.26 14.24 -0.72
CA LYS A 87 5.49 14.12 -2.16
C LYS A 87 4.93 12.80 -2.66
N LYS A 88 5.28 11.67 -2.03
CA LYS A 88 4.81 10.36 -2.47
C LYS A 88 3.32 10.16 -2.29
N ALA A 89 2.75 10.68 -1.20
CA ALA A 89 1.31 10.63 -0.98
C ALA A 89 0.52 11.39 -2.06
N ARG A 90 1.06 12.52 -2.56
CA ARG A 90 0.46 13.24 -3.69
C ARG A 90 0.48 12.42 -4.97
N GLU A 91 1.59 11.74 -5.27
CA GLU A 91 1.68 10.81 -6.42
C GLU A 91 0.66 9.66 -6.34
N LEU A 92 0.41 9.13 -5.13
CA LEU A 92 -0.54 8.03 -4.90
C LEU A 92 -2.00 8.49 -4.70
N HIS A 93 -2.26 9.79 -4.88
CA HIS A 93 -3.55 10.45 -4.63
C HIS A 93 -4.13 10.20 -3.23
N LEU A 94 -3.27 10.11 -2.21
CA LEU A 94 -3.67 9.88 -0.83
C LEU A 94 -3.91 11.21 -0.10
N LYS A 95 -5.11 11.77 -0.30
CA LYS A 95 -5.48 13.11 0.21
C LYS A 95 -5.44 13.25 1.73
N ASP A 96 -5.68 12.15 2.46
CA ASP A 96 -5.74 12.17 3.93
C ASP A 96 -4.36 12.09 4.60
N PHE A 97 -3.28 11.92 3.83
CA PHE A 97 -1.95 11.77 4.42
C PHE A 97 -1.36 13.13 4.80
N GLN A 98 -1.08 13.32 6.08
CA GLN A 98 -0.59 14.59 6.62
C GLN A 98 0.86 14.55 7.13
N ALA A 99 1.56 13.42 7.01
CA ALA A 99 2.91 13.23 7.58
C ALA A 99 3.01 13.77 9.02
N SER A 100 2.04 13.43 9.86
CA SER A 100 1.93 13.96 11.23
C SER A 100 3.11 13.55 12.11
N GLU A 101 3.28 14.24 13.25
CA GLU A 101 4.28 13.87 14.27
C GLU A 101 4.20 12.40 14.65
N GLY A 102 2.98 11.89 14.86
CA GLY A 102 2.76 10.48 15.20
C GLY A 102 3.16 9.54 14.06
N TRP A 103 2.92 9.90 12.81
CA TRP A 103 3.40 9.10 11.67
C TRP A 103 4.93 9.09 11.61
N LEU A 104 5.56 10.25 11.76
CA LEU A 104 7.01 10.39 11.71
C LEU A 104 7.71 9.65 12.85
N TRP A 105 7.17 9.73 14.07
CA TRP A 105 7.69 8.99 15.21
C TRP A 105 7.63 7.48 14.96
N ASN A 106 6.49 6.98 14.48
CA ASN A 106 6.34 5.56 14.14
C ASN A 106 7.25 5.13 12.98
N PHE A 107 7.43 6.00 11.97
CA PHE A 107 8.35 5.76 10.85
C PHE A 107 9.79 5.58 11.37
N LYS A 108 10.27 6.53 12.19
CA LYS A 108 11.62 6.46 12.79
C LYS A 108 11.79 5.21 13.67
N TYR A 109 10.77 4.89 14.46
CA TYR A 109 10.78 3.70 15.31
C TYR A 109 10.85 2.40 14.49
N ARG A 110 10.03 2.26 13.44
CA ARG A 110 10.03 1.08 12.56
C ARG A 110 11.40 0.84 11.89
N HIS A 111 12.06 1.91 11.49
CA HIS A 111 13.34 1.87 10.75
C HIS A 111 14.57 2.07 11.63
N GLY A 112 14.41 2.12 12.95
CA GLY A 112 15.54 2.30 13.89
C GLY A 112 16.30 3.63 13.71
N ILE A 113 15.64 4.65 13.16
CA ILE A 113 16.24 5.96 12.90
C ILE A 113 16.23 6.76 14.20
N CYS A 114 17.43 7.05 14.71
CA CYS A 114 17.62 7.93 15.85
C CYS A 114 18.46 9.13 15.44
N SER A 115 18.22 10.28 16.09
CA SER A 115 19.17 11.40 16.01
C SER A 115 20.47 10.95 16.66
N ARG A 116 21.52 10.77 15.86
CA ARG A 116 22.87 10.49 16.33
C ARG A 116 23.75 11.64 15.89
N ARG A 117 24.33 12.36 16.84
CA ARG A 117 25.41 13.31 16.56
C ARG A 117 26.57 12.48 15.98
N ILE A 118 27.06 12.86 14.80
CA ILE A 118 28.30 12.31 14.27
C ILE A 118 29.40 12.86 15.18
N THR A 119 30.00 12.00 16.00
CA THR A 119 31.16 12.30 16.86
C THR A 119 32.44 12.02 16.13
#